data_AF-A0A1I4AS02-F1
#
_entry.id   AF-A0A1I4AS02-F1
#
_cell.length_a   1.000
_cell.length_b   1.000
_cell.length_c   1.000
_cell.angle_alpha   90.00
_cell.angle_beta   90.00
_cell.angle_gamma   90.00
#
_symmetry.space_group_name_H-M   'P 1'
#
loop_
_entity.id
_entity.type
_entity.pdbx_description
1 polymer ?
#
loop_
_entity_poly.entity_id
_entity_poly.type
_entity_poly.pdbx_seq_one_letter_code
_entity_poly.pdbx_strand_id
1 'polypeptide(L)'
;MPDPIPLRRPWHGASDRPETPAVAALRAQRAEVDALLAFRHAPDGEAKAIAWWRLHGVRQGRTALLGAEEAARLSPLPAPPEGALGPWQKLRLRLGWLDLDRAAPPARLARLLR
;
A
#
# COMPACT_ATOMS: atom_id res chain seq x y z
N MET A 1 -39.04 35.98 -17.01
CA MET A 1 -38.25 35.05 -16.17
C MET A 1 -37.45 34.20 -17.13
N PRO A 2 -36.11 34.32 -17.20
CA PRO A 2 -35.33 33.44 -18.06
C PRO A 2 -35.32 32.02 -17.48
N ASP A 3 -35.54 31.02 -18.32
CA ASP A 3 -35.49 29.61 -17.93
C ASP A 3 -34.08 29.23 -17.44
N PRO A 4 -33.96 28.37 -16.41
CA PRO A 4 -32.66 27.93 -15.92
C PRO A 4 -31.96 27.07 -16.99
N ILE A 5 -30.78 27.52 -17.42
CA ILE A 5 -29.89 26.76 -18.31
C ILE A 5 -29.49 25.47 -17.58
N PRO A 6 -29.71 24.28 -18.14
CA PRO A 6 -29.26 23.04 -17.52
C PRO A 6 -27.73 23.05 -17.49
N LEU A 7 -27.16 23.27 -16.32
CA LEU A 7 -25.73 23.13 -16.10
C LEU A 7 -25.36 21.65 -16.31
N ARG A 8 -24.88 21.32 -17.52
CA ARG A 8 -24.11 20.09 -17.73
C ARG A 8 -22.96 20.13 -16.74
N ARG A 9 -23.05 19.34 -15.66
CA ARG A 9 -21.97 19.19 -14.68
C ARG A 9 -20.73 18.69 -15.44
N PRO A 10 -19.70 19.52 -15.66
CA PRO A 10 -18.62 19.15 -16.59
C PRO A 10 -17.69 18.05 -16.05
N TRP A 11 -17.83 17.70 -14.77
CA TRP A 11 -16.79 17.00 -14.01
C TRP A 11 -17.15 15.61 -13.51
N HIS A 12 -18.38 15.13 -13.74
CA HIS A 12 -18.80 13.82 -13.24
C HIS A 12 -19.56 13.05 -14.31
N GLY A 13 -18.96 11.96 -14.79
CA GLY A 13 -19.68 11.05 -15.69
C GLY A 13 -18.85 9.99 -16.41
N ALA A 14 -17.52 10.12 -16.49
CA ALA A 14 -16.67 9.06 -17.03
C ALA A 14 -16.43 7.95 -15.99
N SER A 15 -17.50 7.21 -15.66
CA SER A 15 -17.51 5.93 -14.94
C SER A 15 -16.50 5.79 -13.79
N ASP A 16 -16.84 6.38 -12.63
CA ASP A 16 -16.32 5.99 -11.31
C ASP A 16 -16.81 4.59 -10.88
N ARG A 17 -16.94 3.67 -11.84
CA ARG A 17 -17.29 2.29 -11.56
C ARG A 17 -16.12 1.68 -10.79
N PRO A 18 -16.37 1.06 -9.63
CA PRO A 18 -15.31 0.50 -8.80
C PRO A 18 -14.51 -0.58 -9.54
N GLU A 19 -15.12 -1.24 -10.52
CA GLU A 19 -14.50 -2.21 -11.42
C GLU A 19 -13.61 -1.62 -12.53
N THR A 20 -13.62 -0.31 -12.77
CA THR A 20 -12.73 0.32 -13.76
C THR A 20 -11.27 0.18 -13.29
N PRO A 21 -10.35 -0.41 -14.09
CA PRO A 21 -8.96 -0.62 -13.67
C PRO A 21 -8.24 0.65 -13.22
N ALA A 22 -8.50 1.78 -13.88
CA ALA A 22 -7.95 3.08 -13.50
C ALA A 22 -8.42 3.55 -12.10
N VAL A 23 -9.69 3.30 -11.76
CA VAL A 23 -10.26 3.63 -10.44
C VAL A 23 -9.66 2.73 -9.36
N ALA A 24 -9.48 1.44 -9.65
CA ALA A 24 -8.82 0.50 -8.75
C ALA A 24 -7.36 0.90 -8.47
N ALA A 25 -6.60 1.30 -9.51
CA ALA A 25 -5.23 1.79 -9.36
C ALA A 25 -5.15 3.08 -8.52
N LEU A 26 -6.06 4.03 -8.73
CA LEU A 26 -6.14 5.26 -7.93
C LEU A 26 -6.46 4.97 -6.46
N ARG A 27 -7.39 4.05 -6.18
CA ARG A 27 -7.71 3.63 -4.80
C ARG A 27 -6.54 2.94 -4.13
N ALA A 28 -5.84 2.06 -4.84
CA ALA A 28 -4.63 1.40 -4.33
C ALA A 28 -3.52 2.42 -4.02
N GLN A 29 -3.32 3.42 -4.89
CA GLN A 29 -2.39 4.52 -4.63
C GLN A 29 -2.77 5.31 -3.39
N ARG A 30 -4.05 5.68 -3.25
CA ARG A 30 -4.53 6.41 -2.07
C ARG A 30 -4.33 5.61 -0.78
N ALA A 31 -4.70 4.33 -0.79
CA ALA A 31 -4.52 3.44 0.36
C ALA A 31 -3.05 3.34 0.77
N GLU A 32 -2.14 3.35 -0.20
CA GLU A 32 -0.70 3.31 0.08
C GLU A 32 -0.20 4.60 0.70
N VAL A 33 -0.65 5.76 0.21
CA VAL A 33 -0.34 7.07 0.81
C VAL A 33 -0.84 7.14 2.25
N ASP A 34 -2.08 6.71 2.49
CA ASP A 34 -2.67 6.67 3.83
C ASP A 34 -1.87 5.73 4.76
N ALA A 35 -1.47 4.55 4.27
CA ALA A 35 -0.64 3.61 5.01
C ALA A 35 0.78 4.15 5.29
N LEU A 36 1.36 4.91 4.35
CA LEU A 36 2.66 5.55 4.51
C LEU A 36 2.61 6.64 5.59
N LEU A 37 1.55 7.45 5.58
CA LEU A 37 1.30 8.43 6.63
C LEU A 37 1.11 7.75 8.00
N ALA A 38 0.31 6.69 8.05
CA ALA A 38 0.13 5.90 9.28
C ALA A 38 1.46 5.33 9.80
N PHE A 39 2.31 4.80 8.92
CA PHE A 39 3.65 4.33 9.29
C PHE A 39 4.53 5.46 9.82
N ARG A 40 4.52 6.63 9.17
CA ARG A 40 5.36 7.76 9.56
C ARG A 40 4.97 8.38 10.91
N HIS A 41 3.69 8.28 11.27
CA HIS A 41 3.14 8.79 12.53
C HIS A 41 2.95 7.71 13.61
N ALA A 42 3.23 6.44 13.31
CA ALA A 42 3.13 5.37 14.30
C ALA A 42 4.20 5.52 15.39
N PRO A 43 3.86 5.25 16.67
CA PRO A 43 4.84 5.21 17.74
C PRO A 43 5.81 4.05 17.52
N ASP A 44 7.06 4.24 17.93
CA ASP A 44 8.11 3.23 17.79
C ASP A 44 7.76 1.91 18.52
N GLY A 45 8.35 0.81 18.05
CA GLY A 45 8.08 -0.54 18.55
C GLY A 45 7.01 -1.26 17.72
N GLU A 46 6.13 -2.01 18.38
CA GLU A 46 5.19 -2.93 17.71
C GLU A 46 4.19 -2.20 16.80
N ALA A 47 3.70 -1.03 17.19
CA ALA A 47 2.76 -0.26 16.38
C ALA A 47 3.37 0.15 15.04
N LYS A 48 4.63 0.59 15.04
CA LYS A 48 5.38 0.90 13.81
C LYS A 48 5.62 -0.33 12.95
N ALA A 49 5.90 -1.48 13.56
CA ALA A 49 6.03 -2.75 12.85
C ALA A 49 4.72 -3.18 12.18
N ILE A 50 3.58 -3.04 12.87
CA ILE A 50 2.25 -3.32 12.31
C ILE A 50 1.95 -2.36 11.15
N ALA A 51 2.17 -1.06 11.35
CA ALA A 51 1.94 -0.06 10.30
C ALA A 51 2.81 -0.29 9.07
N TRP A 52 4.07 -0.70 9.26
CA TRP A 52 4.97 -1.09 8.17
C TRP A 52 4.44 -2.30 7.39
N TRP A 53 3.99 -3.35 8.07
CA TRP A 53 3.42 -4.53 7.39
C TRP A 53 2.10 -4.23 6.67
N ARG A 54 1.29 -3.30 7.17
CA ARG A 54 0.10 -2.80 6.46
C ARG A 54 0.48 -2.07 5.18
N LEU A 55 1.44 -1.15 5.25
CA LEU A 55 1.99 -0.45 4.08
C LEU A 55 2.54 -1.44 3.06
N HIS A 56 3.29 -2.44 3.53
CA HIS A 56 3.88 -3.47 2.71
C HIS A 56 2.82 -4.31 1.97
N GLY A 57 1.79 -4.77 2.67
CA GLY A 57 0.66 -5.49 2.05
C GLY A 57 -0.10 -4.65 1.01
N VAL A 58 -0.29 -3.35 1.28
CA VAL A 58 -0.90 -2.43 0.30
C VAL A 58 0.00 -2.24 -0.92
N ARG A 59 1.32 -2.11 -0.75
CA ARG A 59 2.27 -2.06 -1.87
C ARG A 59 2.18 -3.33 -2.71
N GLN A 60 2.16 -4.51 -2.09
CA GLN A 60 2.01 -5.78 -2.82
C GLN A 60 0.73 -5.82 -3.64
N GLY A 61 -0.40 -5.40 -3.06
CA GLY A 61 -1.67 -5.30 -3.75
C GLY A 61 -1.63 -4.32 -4.93
N ARG A 62 -1.00 -3.14 -4.74
CA ARG A 62 -0.83 -2.15 -5.81
C ARG A 62 0.07 -2.66 -6.92
N THR A 63 1.19 -3.30 -6.58
CA THR A 63 2.11 -3.90 -7.56
C THR A 63 1.42 -4.98 -8.39
N ALA A 64 0.51 -5.78 -7.79
CA ALA A 64 -0.26 -6.78 -8.52
C ALA A 64 -1.28 -6.18 -9.51
N LEU A 65 -1.72 -4.93 -9.28
CA LEU A 65 -2.61 -4.19 -10.19
C LEU A 65 -1.85 -3.47 -11.31
N LEU A 66 -0.55 -3.25 -11.14
CA LEU A 66 0.31 -2.54 -12.08
C LEU A 66 1.07 -3.52 -12.97
N GLY A 67 1.38 -3.11 -14.20
CA GLY A 67 2.32 -3.83 -15.05
C GLY A 67 3.74 -3.79 -14.47
N ALA A 68 4.62 -4.67 -14.94
CA ALA A 68 6.00 -4.75 -14.46
C ALA A 68 6.77 -3.43 -14.65
N GLU A 69 6.50 -2.69 -15.75
CA GLU A 69 7.14 -1.41 -16.04
C GLU A 69 6.64 -0.27 -15.14
N GLU A 70 5.32 -0.20 -14.87
CA GLU A 70 4.79 0.74 -13.89
C GLU A 70 5.26 0.42 -12.47
N ALA A 71 5.32 -0.86 -12.10
CA ALA A 71 5.79 -1.29 -10.80
C ALA A 71 7.27 -0.92 -10.56
N ALA A 72 8.12 -1.05 -11.58
CA ALA A 72 9.54 -0.68 -11.49
C ALA A 72 9.77 0.84 -11.29
N ARG A 73 8.78 1.67 -11.64
CA ARG A 73 8.82 3.13 -11.43
C ARG A 73 8.36 3.57 -10.04
N LEU A 74 7.87 2.64 -9.21
CA LEU A 74 7.43 2.95 -7.85
C LEU A 74 8.62 3.30 -6.97
N SER A 75 8.45 4.31 -6.12
CA SER A 75 9.44 4.63 -5.09
C SER A 75 9.64 3.45 -4.14
N PRO A 76 10.90 3.18 -3.73
CA PRO A 76 11.19 2.09 -2.81
C PRO A 76 10.44 2.30 -1.49
N LEU A 77 9.99 1.20 -0.88
CA LEU A 77 9.40 1.24 0.45
C LEU A 77 10.47 1.64 1.51
N PRO A 78 10.05 2.28 2.62
CA PRO A 78 10.95 2.49 3.74
C PRO A 78 11.44 1.15 4.29
N ALA A 79 12.68 1.14 4.78
CA ALA A 79 13.27 -0.03 5.41
C ALA A 79 12.39 -0.53 6.59
N PRO A 80 12.36 -1.85 6.84
CA PRO A 80 11.61 -2.41 7.97
C PRO A 80 12.12 -1.84 9.29
N PRO A 81 11.23 -1.34 10.17
CA PRO A 81 11.62 -0.85 11.48
C PRO A 81 12.07 -2.00 12.39
N GLU A 82 12.69 -1.65 13.51
CA GLU A 82 13.05 -2.63 14.52
C GLU A 82 11.80 -3.38 15.02
N GLY A 83 11.92 -4.71 15.15
CA GLY A 83 10.80 -5.57 15.54
C GLY A 83 9.84 -5.97 14.41
N ALA A 84 9.93 -5.40 13.20
CA ALA A 84 9.10 -5.82 12.07
C ALA A 84 9.46 -7.21 11.54
N LEU A 85 10.75 -7.55 11.54
CA LEU A 85 11.25 -8.85 11.11
C LEU A 85 11.61 -9.74 12.30
N GLY A 86 11.21 -11.00 12.25
CA GLY A 86 11.67 -12.02 13.20
C GLY A 86 13.16 -12.36 13.02
N PRO A 87 13.82 -12.98 14.01
CA PRO A 87 15.25 -13.32 13.95
C PRO A 87 15.64 -14.13 12.70
N TRP A 88 14.85 -15.14 12.36
CA TRP A 88 15.05 -15.97 11.16
C TRP A 88 14.87 -15.18 9.85
N GLN A 89 13.91 -14.24 9.81
CA GLN A 89 13.70 -13.39 8.63
C GLN A 89 14.87 -12.41 8.45
N LYS A 90 15.39 -11.84 9.55
CA LYS A 90 16.60 -11.00 9.52
C LYS A 90 17.80 -11.79 8.99
N LEU A 91 17.98 -13.03 9.43
CA LEU A 91 19.05 -13.90 8.94
C LEU A 91 18.90 -14.20 7.45
N ARG A 92 17.70 -14.61 7.02
CA ARG A 92 17.43 -14.88 5.60
C ARG A 92 17.61 -13.64 4.72
N LEU A 93 17.24 -12.46 5.21
CA LEU A 93 17.48 -11.20 4.53
C LEU A 93 18.98 -10.94 4.34
N ARG A 94 19.80 -11.16 5.38
CA ARG A 94 21.26 -11.03 5.30
C ARG A 94 21.90 -12.01 4.33
N LEU A 95 21.35 -13.22 4.23
CA LEU A 95 21.83 -14.25 3.31
C LEU A 95 21.29 -14.08 1.88
N GLY A 96 20.46 -13.07 1.60
CA GLY A 96 19.83 -12.85 0.30
C GLY A 96 18.73 -13.87 -0.05
N TRP A 97 18.27 -14.66 0.93
CA TRP A 97 17.25 -15.71 0.74
C TRP A 97 15.82 -15.24 1.05
N LEU A 98 15.66 -13.96 1.38
CA LEU A 98 14.36 -13.33 1.59
C LEU A 98 14.25 -12.12 0.66
N ASP A 99 13.36 -12.24 -0.31
CA ASP A 99 12.87 -11.10 -1.07
C ASP A 99 11.88 -10.32 -0.20
N LEU A 100 12.25 -9.09 0.16
CA LEU A 100 11.38 -8.24 0.98
C LEU A 100 10.10 -7.90 0.23
N ASP A 101 10.09 -7.79 -1.09
CA ASP A 101 8.90 -7.37 -1.85
C ASP A 101 7.78 -8.41 -1.75
N ARG A 102 8.14 -9.68 -1.50
CA ARG A 102 7.21 -10.81 -1.36
C ARG A 102 7.16 -11.39 0.04
N ALA A 103 7.83 -10.77 1.00
CA ALA A 103 7.88 -11.28 2.37
C ALA A 103 6.49 -11.25 3.02
N ALA A 104 6.29 -12.16 3.97
CA ALA A 104 5.09 -12.23 4.80
C ALA A 104 5.42 -11.85 6.26
N PRO A 105 4.47 -11.30 7.02
CA PRO A 105 4.68 -10.94 8.42
C PRO A 105 5.03 -12.17 9.28
N PRO A 106 5.87 -12.00 10.33
CA PRO A 106 6.08 -13.06 11.30
C PRO A 106 4.76 -13.41 12.00
N ALA A 107 4.60 -14.68 12.41
CA ALA A 107 3.32 -15.23 12.89
C ALA A 107 2.65 -14.43 14.02
N ARG A 108 3.44 -13.77 14.89
CA ARG A 108 2.92 -12.86 15.93
C ARG A 108 2.21 -11.65 15.30
N LEU A 109 2.87 -10.95 14.38
CA LEU A 109 2.31 -9.78 13.71
C LEU A 109 1.20 -10.18 12.73
N ALA A 110 1.31 -11.32 12.06
CA ALA A 110 0.27 -11.86 11.18
C ALA A 110 -1.08 -12.04 11.90
N ARG A 111 -1.07 -12.39 13.20
CA ARG A 111 -2.29 -12.49 14.02
C ARG A 111 -2.91 -11.12 14.33
N LEU A 112 -2.10 -10.07 14.45
CA LEU A 112 -2.54 -8.70 14.76
C LEU A 112 -2.98 -7.92 13.51
N LEU A 113 -2.70 -8.47 12.33
CA LEU A 113 -3.06 -7.89 11.03
C LEU A 113 -4.38 -8.45 10.48
N ARG A 114 -4.94 -9.50 11.11
CA ARG A 114 -6.28 -10.01 10.84
C ARG A 114 -7.33 -9.16 11.56
#